data_AF-A0A1M6QPP9-F1
#
_entry.id   AF-A0A1M6QPP9-F1
#
_cell.length_a   1.000
_cell.length_b   1.000
_cell.length_c   1.000
_cell.angle_alpha   90.00
_cell.angle_beta   90.00
_cell.angle_gamma   90.00
#
_symmetry.space_group_name_H-M   'P 1'
#
loop_
_entity.id
_entity.type
_entity.pdbx_description
1 polymer ?
#
loop_
_entity_poly.entity_id
_entity_poly.type
_entity_poly.pdbx_seq_one_letter_code
_entity_poly.pdbx_strand_id
1 'polypeptide(L)'
;MKNELPKLVLAGILGTVVMTIIMIIAPHMGMPEMAPWKLLAGAMGVPIVVGWIMHFMMGILFALGYGYVFAPNVSITNLWLKGIAFGIVALILAQIGMKVMGMMLEMPPMDGSMPMRLVAMLIGHLVFGVVTVKTIGK
;
A
#
# COMPACT_ATOMS: atom_id res chain seq x y z
N MET A 1 13.25 -11.67 -23.12
CA MET A 1 12.67 -10.67 -22.18
C MET A 1 13.62 -10.56 -20.99
N LYS A 2 14.15 -9.38 -20.67
CA LYS A 2 14.89 -9.20 -19.41
C LYS A 2 13.94 -9.57 -18.26
N ASN A 3 14.42 -10.30 -17.27
CA ASN A 3 13.58 -10.70 -16.14
C ASN A 3 13.22 -9.45 -15.34
N GLU A 4 12.03 -8.88 -15.56
CA GLU A 4 11.55 -7.67 -14.87
C GLU A 4 11.14 -7.97 -13.42
N LEU A 5 10.96 -9.25 -13.06
CA LEU A 5 10.47 -9.68 -11.76
C LEU A 5 11.29 -9.11 -10.57
N PRO A 6 12.65 -9.18 -10.55
CA PRO A 6 13.42 -8.62 -9.45
C PRO A 6 13.21 -7.12 -9.29
N LYS A 7 13.02 -6.39 -10.39
CA LYS A 7 12.76 -4.95 -10.37
C LYS A 7 11.40 -4.63 -9.79
N LEU A 8 10.37 -5.41 -10.14
CA LEU A 8 9.01 -5.25 -9.60
C LEU A 8 8.97 -5.57 -8.10
N VAL A 9 9.63 -6.66 -7.68
CA VAL A 9 9.76 -7.02 -6.26
C VAL A 9 10.46 -5.92 -5.47
N LEU A 10 11.59 -5.42 -5.98
CA LEU A 10 12.32 -4.31 -5.36
C LEU A 10 11.45 -3.05 -5.25
N ALA A 11 10.71 -2.71 -6.30
CA ALA A 11 9.81 -1.55 -6.30
C ALA A 11 8.70 -1.67 -5.25
N GLY A 12 8.11 -2.85 -5.09
CA GLY A 12 7.12 -3.11 -4.05
C GLY A 12 7.70 -2.96 -2.64
N ILE A 13 8.90 -3.52 -2.40
CA ILE A 13 9.59 -3.37 -1.11
C ILE A 13 9.89 -1.90 -0.82
N LEU A 14 10.52 -1.18 -1.75
CA LEU A 14 10.87 0.23 -1.56
C LEU A 14 9.63 1.11 -1.36
N GLY A 15 8.58 0.90 -2.16
CA GLY A 15 7.30 1.59 -2.00
C GLY A 15 6.73 1.38 -0.61
N THR A 16 6.72 0.13 -0.13
CA THR A 16 6.22 -0.21 1.21
C THR A 16 7.09 0.38 2.31
N VAL A 17 8.42 0.35 2.20
CA VAL A 17 9.33 0.98 3.19
C VAL A 17 9.03 2.46 3.32
N VAL A 18 8.98 3.20 2.21
CA VAL A 18 8.77 4.66 2.25
C VAL A 18 7.39 4.99 2.81
N MET A 19 6.35 4.27 2.37
CA MET A 19 5.00 4.42 2.93
C MET A 19 4.97 4.14 4.44
N THR A 20 5.66 3.08 4.88
CA THR A 20 5.73 2.69 6.29
C THR A 20 6.39 3.77 7.14
N ILE A 21 7.49 4.37 6.66
CA ILE A 21 8.14 5.49 7.36
C ILE A 21 7.16 6.64 7.56
N ILE A 22 6.39 7.01 6.53
CA ILE A 22 5.37 8.05 6.64
C ILE A 22 4.29 7.68 7.64
N MET A 23 3.81 6.44 7.62
CA MET A 23 2.77 5.97 8.55
C MET A 23 3.24 5.90 10.00
N ILE A 24 4.53 5.67 10.25
CA ILE A 24 5.12 5.73 11.60
C ILE A 24 5.20 7.18 12.08
N ILE A 25 5.53 8.13 11.19
CA ILE A 25 5.66 9.54 11.53
C ILE A 25 4.30 10.23 11.68
N ALA A 26 3.31 9.84 10.88
CA ALA A 26 2.02 10.52 10.78
C ALA A 26 1.29 10.72 12.12
N PRO A 27 1.26 9.75 13.06
CA PRO A 27 0.66 9.94 14.38
C PRO A 27 1.30 11.05 15.20
N HIS A 28 2.61 11.26 15.06
CA HIS A 28 3.32 12.35 15.72
C HIS A 28 2.97 13.73 15.16
N MET A 29 2.25 13.78 14.04
CA MET A 29 1.71 14.99 13.42
C MET A 29 0.21 15.18 13.67
N GLY A 30 -0.39 14.38 14.58
CA GLY A 30 -1.82 14.45 14.91
C GLY A 30 -2.74 13.71 13.94
N MET A 31 -2.18 12.91 13.01
CA MET A 31 -2.98 11.98 12.20
C MET A 31 -3.30 10.70 12.99
N PRO A 32 -4.35 9.95 12.65
CA PRO A 32 -4.62 8.66 13.28
C PRO A 32 -3.52 7.65 12.95
N GLU A 33 -3.30 6.69 13.86
CA GLU A 33 -2.43 5.56 13.58
C GLU A 33 -3.04 4.68 12.50
N MET A 34 -2.30 4.54 11.39
CA MET A 34 -2.64 3.65 10.29
C MET A 34 -1.48 2.67 10.08
N ALA A 35 -1.49 1.57 10.84
CA ALA A 35 -0.46 0.54 10.80
C ALA A 35 -1.02 -0.76 10.20
N PRO A 36 -0.93 -0.97 8.86
CA PRO A 36 -1.51 -2.15 8.21
C PRO A 36 -1.02 -3.48 8.79
N TRP A 37 0.25 -3.57 9.19
CA TRP A 37 0.80 -4.77 9.83
C TRP A 37 0.13 -5.09 11.18
N LYS A 38 -0.23 -4.07 11.97
CA LYS A 38 -0.97 -4.26 13.23
C LYS A 38 -2.41 -4.69 12.95
N LEU A 39 -3.06 -4.05 11.97
CA LEU A 39 -4.43 -4.38 11.57
C LEU A 39 -4.54 -5.83 11.07
N LEU A 40 -3.63 -6.24 10.19
CA LEU A 40 -3.58 -7.60 9.65
C LEU A 40 -3.29 -8.64 10.74
N ALA A 41 -2.31 -8.38 11.60
CA ALA A 41 -1.99 -9.28 12.71
C ALA A 41 -3.16 -9.42 13.69
N GLY A 42 -3.78 -8.29 14.07
CA GLY A 42 -4.91 -8.23 14.98
C GLY A 42 -6.14 -8.95 14.44
N ALA A 43 -6.53 -8.68 13.19
CA ALA A 43 -7.70 -9.30 12.57
C ALA A 43 -7.55 -10.82 12.43
N MET A 44 -6.33 -11.32 12.20
CA MET A 44 -6.06 -12.75 12.05
C MET A 44 -5.73 -13.46 13.37
N GLY A 45 -5.55 -12.73 14.49
CA GLY A 45 -5.11 -13.31 15.76
C GLY A 45 -3.71 -13.94 15.71
N VAL A 46 -2.82 -13.42 14.86
CA VAL A 46 -1.46 -13.96 14.62
C VAL A 46 -0.38 -13.04 15.20
N PRO A 47 0.87 -13.52 15.39
CA PRO A 47 1.98 -12.67 15.83
C PRO A 47 2.23 -11.48 14.90
N ILE A 48 2.64 -10.34 15.46
CA ILE A 48 2.90 -9.09 14.71
C ILE A 48 3.89 -9.26 13.56
N VAL A 49 4.85 -10.19 13.67
CA VAL A 49 5.81 -10.53 12.62
C VAL A 49 5.09 -11.00 11.34
N VAL A 50 4.01 -11.77 11.49
CA VAL A 50 3.20 -12.22 10.34
C VAL A 50 2.50 -11.03 9.68
N GLY A 51 1.98 -10.09 10.47
CA GLY A 51 1.39 -8.86 9.96
C GLY A 51 2.39 -8.02 9.12
N TRP A 52 3.65 -7.95 9.55
CA TRP A 52 4.71 -7.32 8.78
C TRP A 52 5.01 -8.05 7.47
N ILE A 53 5.13 -9.37 7.51
CA ILE A 53 5.34 -10.20 6.31
C ILE A 53 4.20 -9.93 5.32
N MET A 54 2.95 -9.96 5.77
CA MET A 54 1.78 -9.71 4.93
C MET A 54 1.78 -8.29 4.35
N HIS A 55 2.12 -7.26 5.14
CA HIS A 55 2.23 -5.88 4.65
C HIS A 55 3.22 -5.74 3.50
N PHE A 56 4.41 -6.33 3.64
CA PHE A 56 5.43 -6.32 2.59
C PHE A 56 5.03 -7.18 1.38
N MET A 57 4.43 -8.35 1.61
CA MET A 57 3.89 -9.19 0.53
C MET A 57 2.83 -8.44 -0.29
N MET A 58 1.92 -7.72 0.35
CA MET A 58 0.91 -6.91 -0.34
C MET A 58 1.55 -5.80 -1.18
N GLY A 59 2.60 -5.15 -0.68
CA GLY A 59 3.38 -4.18 -1.47
C GLY A 59 3.99 -4.79 -2.74
N ILE A 60 4.57 -5.98 -2.61
CA ILE A 60 5.11 -6.73 -3.76
C ILE A 60 3.99 -7.09 -4.74
N LEU A 61 2.87 -7.62 -4.25
CA LEU A 61 1.72 -7.97 -5.10
C LEU A 61 1.15 -6.75 -5.85
N PHE A 62 1.07 -5.59 -5.20
CA PHE A 62 0.68 -4.36 -5.87
C PHE A 62 1.71 -3.93 -6.92
N ALA A 63 3.01 -4.01 -6.68
CA ALA A 63 4.02 -3.69 -7.69
C ALA A 63 4.01 -4.66 -8.88
N LEU A 64 3.71 -5.94 -8.64
CA LEU A 64 3.48 -6.92 -9.72
C LEU A 64 2.21 -6.58 -10.50
N GLY A 65 1.12 -6.27 -9.81
CA GLY A 65 -0.12 -5.80 -10.43
C GLY A 65 0.08 -4.52 -11.25
N TYR A 66 0.95 -3.62 -10.78
CA TYR A 66 1.37 -2.47 -11.58
C TYR A 66 2.05 -2.92 -12.88
N GLY A 67 3.11 -3.71 -12.76
CA GLY A 67 3.95 -4.07 -13.91
C GLY A 67 3.22 -4.88 -14.98
N TYR A 68 2.34 -5.80 -14.56
CA TYR A 68 1.67 -6.74 -15.47
C TYR A 68 0.26 -6.33 -15.88
N VAL A 69 -0.44 -5.53 -15.05
CA VAL A 69 -1.85 -5.17 -15.31
C VAL A 69 -1.99 -3.68 -15.53
N PHE A 70 -1.54 -2.83 -14.62
CA PHE A 70 -1.80 -1.39 -14.73
C PHE A 70 -0.98 -0.72 -15.84
N ALA A 71 0.35 -0.93 -15.85
CA ALA A 71 1.27 -0.24 -16.74
C ALA A 71 1.03 -0.50 -18.24
N PRO A 72 0.68 -1.73 -18.68
CA PRO A 72 0.34 -2.00 -20.08
C PRO A 72 -1.01 -1.42 -20.52
N ASN A 73 -1.95 -1.23 -19.59
CA ASN A 73 -3.33 -0.84 -19.90
C ASN A 73 -3.62 0.66 -19.67
N VAL A 74 -2.66 1.42 -19.13
CA VAL A 74 -2.83 2.85 -18.80
C VAL A 74 -1.76 3.70 -19.49
N SER A 75 -2.21 4.56 -20.41
CA SER A 75 -1.39 5.39 -21.30
C SER A 75 -0.97 6.74 -20.71
N ILE A 76 -0.61 6.78 -19.42
CA ILE A 76 -0.03 7.98 -18.79
C ILE A 76 1.48 7.97 -19.02
N THR A 77 2.03 9.02 -19.63
CA THR A 77 3.47 9.15 -19.92
C THR A 77 4.26 9.78 -18.78
N ASN A 78 3.66 10.72 -18.04
CA ASN A 78 4.29 11.35 -16.89
C ASN A 78 4.33 10.36 -15.70
N LEU A 79 5.53 9.94 -15.30
CA LEU A 79 5.72 8.94 -14.24
C LEU A 79 5.18 9.37 -12.87
N TRP A 80 5.19 10.67 -12.55
CA TRP A 80 4.62 11.17 -11.30
C TRP A 80 3.10 11.03 -11.30
N LEU A 81 2.46 11.47 -12.38
CA LEU A 81 1.01 11.36 -12.53
C LEU A 81 0.57 9.89 -12.60
N LYS A 82 1.35 9.03 -13.27
CA LYS A 82 1.10 7.59 -13.33
C LYS A 82 1.24 6.94 -11.95
N GLY A 83 2.22 7.36 -11.16
CA GLY A 83 2.39 6.96 -9.78
C GLY A 83 1.24 7.38 -8.87
N ILE A 84 0.74 8.60 -9.01
CA ILE A 84 -0.44 9.09 -8.29
C ILE A 84 -1.68 8.27 -8.68
N ALA A 85 -1.92 8.08 -9.97
CA ALA A 85 -3.05 7.29 -10.47
C ALA A 85 -2.98 5.85 -9.96
N PHE A 86 -1.80 5.22 -10.02
CA PHE A 86 -1.61 3.89 -9.48
C PHE A 86 -1.79 3.83 -7.95
N GLY A 87 -1.31 4.85 -7.23
CA GLY A 87 -1.51 4.95 -5.78
C GLY A 87 -3.00 5.01 -5.40
N ILE A 88 -3.81 5.75 -6.15
CA ILE A 88 -5.27 5.78 -5.96
C ILE A 88 -5.89 4.40 -6.22
N VAL A 89 -5.46 3.71 -7.28
CA VAL A 89 -5.93 2.33 -7.54
C VAL A 89 -5.53 1.38 -6.42
N ALA A 90 -4.28 1.44 -5.95
CA ALA A 90 -3.79 0.64 -4.83
C ALA A 90 -4.59 0.91 -3.55
N LEU A 91 -4.92 2.18 -3.26
CA LEU A 91 -5.79 2.56 -2.14
C LEU A 91 -7.16 1.89 -2.26
N ILE A 92 -7.80 1.98 -3.42
CA ILE A 92 -9.14 1.38 -3.64
C ILE A 92 -9.07 -0.13 -3.43
N LEU A 93 -8.05 -0.80 -3.98
CA LEU A 93 -7.86 -2.24 -3.81
C LEU A 93 -7.60 -2.61 -2.34
N ALA A 94 -6.83 -1.81 -1.61
CA ALA A 94 -6.59 -2.01 -0.18
C ALA A 94 -7.90 -1.86 0.62
N GLN A 95 -8.73 -0.86 0.33
CA GLN A 95 -10.04 -0.70 0.98
C GLN A 95 -10.97 -1.89 0.71
N ILE A 96 -11.01 -2.37 -0.54
CA ILE A 96 -11.79 -3.56 -0.90
C ILE A 96 -11.28 -4.76 -0.12
N GLY A 97 -9.97 -4.99 -0.08
CA GLY A 97 -9.35 -6.08 0.67
C GLY A 97 -9.69 -6.02 2.16
N MET A 98 -9.58 -4.84 2.79
CA MET A 98 -9.94 -4.63 4.19
C MET A 98 -11.43 -4.85 4.46
N LYS A 99 -12.31 -4.41 3.55
CA LYS A 99 -13.76 -4.67 3.66
C LYS A 99 -14.08 -6.15 3.57
N VAL A 100 -13.47 -6.87 2.61
CA VAL A 100 -13.65 -8.31 2.47
C VAL A 100 -13.15 -9.04 3.72
N MET A 101 -11.98 -8.65 4.23
CA MET A 101 -11.47 -9.17 5.49
C MET A 101 -12.46 -8.94 6.65
N GLY A 102 -13.00 -7.73 6.78
CA GLY A 102 -13.96 -7.41 7.84
C GLY A 102 -15.35 -8.07 7.70
N MET A 103 -15.66 -8.67 6.55
CA MET A 103 -16.84 -9.53 6.40
C MET A 103 -16.58 -10.96 6.89
N MET A 104 -15.32 -11.37 7.00
CA MET A 104 -14.92 -12.73 7.36
C MET A 104 -14.30 -12.83 8.75
N LEU A 105 -13.65 -11.76 9.22
CA LEU A 105 -12.88 -11.68 10.45
C LEU A 105 -13.33 -10.46 11.26
N GLU A 106 -13.22 -10.55 12.58
CA GLU A 106 -13.42 -9.39 13.45
C GLU A 106 -12.23 -8.42 13.30
N MET A 107 -12.53 -7.17 12.94
CA MET A 107 -11.51 -6.16 12.73
C MET A 107 -11.16 -5.47 14.07
N PRO A 108 -9.88 -5.29 14.39
CA PRO A 108 -9.49 -4.51 15.55
C PRO A 108 -9.97 -3.06 15.43
N PRO A 109 -10.17 -2.36 16.56
CA PRO A 109 -10.55 -0.96 16.55
C PRO A 109 -9.50 -0.12 15.80
N MET A 110 -9.97 0.89 15.07
CA MET A 110 -9.12 1.83 14.33
C MET A 110 -9.31 3.23 14.90
N ASP A 111 -8.19 3.89 15.20
CA ASP A 111 -8.19 5.23 15.80
C ASP A 111 -8.63 6.35 14.85
N GLY A 112 -9.13 7.44 15.45
CA GLY A 112 -9.47 8.68 14.77
C GLY A 112 -10.76 8.68 13.95
N SER A 113 -11.15 9.86 13.47
CA SER A 113 -12.35 10.05 12.67
C SER A 113 -12.19 9.43 11.28
N MET A 114 -13.30 8.99 10.68
CA MET A 114 -13.28 8.40 9.34
C MET A 114 -12.64 9.32 8.28
N PRO A 115 -12.92 10.63 8.22
CA PRO A 115 -12.23 11.53 7.28
C PRO A 115 -10.71 11.56 7.46
N MET A 116 -10.23 11.63 8.71
CA MET A 116 -8.78 11.66 8.98
C MET A 116 -8.09 10.36 8.57
N ARG A 117 -8.72 9.21 8.80
CA ARG A 117 -8.19 7.91 8.35
C ARG A 117 -8.07 7.85 6.83
N LEU A 118 -9.08 8.36 6.10
CA LEU A 118 -9.05 8.39 4.64
C LEU A 118 -7.90 9.25 4.10
N VAL A 119 -7.66 10.41 4.71
CA VAL A 119 -6.53 11.28 4.34
C VAL A 119 -5.19 10.58 4.60
N ALA A 120 -5.01 9.99 5.78
CA ALA A 120 -3.78 9.28 6.12
C ALA A 120 -3.51 8.11 5.15
N MET A 121 -4.54 7.32 4.84
CA MET A 121 -4.43 6.23 3.86
C MET A 121 -4.13 6.74 2.45
N LEU A 122 -4.76 7.83 2.02
CA LEU A 122 -4.51 8.43 0.72
C LEU A 122 -3.04 8.85 0.59
N ILE A 123 -2.52 9.60 1.57
CA ILE A 123 -1.12 10.05 1.56
C ILE A 123 -0.18 8.85 1.45
N GLY A 124 -0.38 7.82 2.28
CA GLY A 124 0.45 6.62 2.26
C GLY A 124 0.47 5.93 0.89
N HIS A 125 -0.70 5.74 0.28
CA HIS A 125 -0.80 5.05 -1.00
C HIS A 125 -0.32 5.90 -2.19
N LEU A 126 -0.49 7.22 -2.15
CA LEU A 126 0.09 8.11 -3.15
C LEU A 126 1.62 8.01 -3.17
N VAL A 127 2.24 8.02 -1.98
CA VAL A 127 3.69 7.88 -1.87
C VAL A 127 4.14 6.50 -2.31
N PHE A 128 3.45 5.44 -1.87
CA PHE A 128 3.69 4.07 -2.34
C PHE A 128 3.65 4.00 -3.88
N GLY A 129 2.60 4.54 -4.50
CA GLY A 129 2.41 4.51 -5.94
C GLY A 129 3.52 5.24 -6.69
N VAL A 130 3.85 6.47 -6.26
CA VAL A 130 4.93 7.26 -6.85
C VAL A 130 6.28 6.54 -6.75
N VAL A 131 6.66 6.04 -5.58
CA VAL A 131 7.94 5.34 -5.38
C VAL A 131 8.00 4.07 -6.23
N THR A 132 6.91 3.29 -6.24
CA THR A 132 6.80 2.06 -7.04
C THR A 132 7.00 2.36 -8.53
N VAL A 133 6.24 3.29 -9.09
CA VAL A 133 6.30 3.64 -10.51
C VAL A 133 7.66 4.24 -10.88
N LYS A 134 8.23 5.11 -10.04
CA LYS A 134 9.56 5.70 -10.28
C LYS A 134 10.66 4.66 -10.26
N THR A 135 10.58 3.66 -9.39
CA THR A 135 11.55 2.55 -9.34
C THR A 135 11.45 1.68 -10.59
N ILE A 136 10.23 1.46 -11.10
CA ILE A 136 9.98 0.63 -12.28
C ILE A 136 10.31 1.39 -13.58
N GLY A 137 10.10 2.70 -13.63
CA GLY A 137 10.55 3.58 -14.71
C GLY A 137 9.71 3.54 -15.99
N LYS A 138 8.51 2.99 -15.96
CA LYS A 138 7.54 2.94 -17.07
C LYS A 138 6.14 2.88 -16.50
#